data_AF-A0A6H9T9D7-F1
#
_entry.id   AF-A0A6H9T9D7-F1
#
_cell.length_a   1.000
_cell.length_b   1.000
_cell.length_c   1.000
_cell.angle_alpha   90.00
_cell.angle_beta   90.00
_cell.angle_gamma   90.00
#
_symmetry.space_group_name_H-M   'P 1'
#
loop_
_entity.id
_entity.type
_entity.pdbx_description
1 polymer ?
#
loop_
_entity_poly.entity_id
_entity_poly.type
_entity_poly.pdbx_seq_one_letter_code
_entity_poly.pdbx_strand_id
1 'polypeptide(L)'
;MQTSRKAMPLALGLALGFGIVGGSAADTKVANPQAASLRESLTRGVEPAPAAARTDTAAGQFRADGVAVTLYNPAYRAKKATATPAATARDFVASQAAQLGLDAAALASLAVTSERSDAEFTVVRFQQQAAGLPVYGSDIAVTVAKDGRILYVASNTINGVVATTRKAQAVDQQQARDRARSYLGVSGFTSVDAKLVAFVDKAGTHTAWKVRGRPQDGPKGDWELLIDADSGEVLRAEDKALYATDGTGFVFRPDPLSPTKSSYGSTGYKDNNDADSTQLTAARVRVTLKDLAQSNARYVLSGPYASCVDFDAPRDNACPSQATPTFEFTRGNLYFEAVNTYYHIDTFLRYVNQTLGINAMPYQYTGGVQYDPHGESGDDNSSYSSSTGRLTFGQGGVDDAEDADVVIHELGHGIHDWVTNGGLSQQEGLSEGTGDYLAAAYSRDFNQWSPADAQYYWVYNWDGHNEYWGGRVTNWNVGRTYAQARGAEIHTAGQYWASCNLVARDAIGAQAMDKAFLKGLSMTNSSTNQKAAAQAVLTAAAALGYSSAQLTAIGNAYNKSCTYGVTVPQKS
;
A
#
# COMPACT_ATOMS: atom_id res chain seq x y z
N MET A 1 -14.87 50.54 -53.35
CA MET A 1 -15.07 51.62 -52.34
C MET A 1 -13.78 51.66 -51.51
N GLN A 2 -12.76 52.47 -51.88
CA GLN A 2 -12.53 53.84 -51.38
C GLN A 2 -12.87 53.96 -49.88
N THR A 3 -11.94 54.23 -48.96
CA THR A 3 -11.07 55.43 -48.83
C THR A 3 -9.90 55.11 -47.87
N SER A 4 -8.62 55.39 -48.16
CA SER A 4 -7.90 56.69 -48.22
C SER A 4 -7.15 57.07 -46.93
N ARG A 5 -5.80 57.04 -47.03
CA ARG A 5 -4.80 58.07 -46.68
C ARG A 5 -4.37 58.38 -45.22
N LYS A 6 -3.03 58.29 -45.07
CA LYS A 6 -2.04 59.27 -44.51
C LYS A 6 -1.96 59.49 -42.98
N ALA A 7 -0.78 59.27 -42.39
CA ALA A 7 0.27 60.28 -42.14
C ALA A 7 1.27 59.87 -41.02
N MET A 8 2.59 60.04 -41.29
CA MET A 8 3.72 60.18 -40.33
C MET A 8 3.58 61.50 -39.51
N PRO A 9 4.40 61.89 -38.47
CA PRO A 9 5.83 61.59 -38.26
C PRO A 9 6.42 61.60 -36.80
N LEU A 10 7.74 61.37 -36.72
CA LEU A 10 8.80 61.95 -35.83
C LEU A 10 8.58 62.08 -34.30
N ALA A 11 9.54 61.56 -33.52
CA ALA A 11 10.42 62.41 -32.69
C ALA A 11 11.66 61.66 -32.16
N LEU A 12 12.74 62.44 -32.10
CA LEU A 12 14.15 62.16 -31.87
C LEU A 12 14.49 62.18 -30.36
N GLY A 13 15.54 61.48 -29.92
CA GLY A 13 16.08 61.65 -28.56
C GLY A 13 17.36 60.86 -28.28
N LEU A 14 18.51 61.44 -28.65
CA LEU A 14 19.89 61.04 -28.34
C LEU A 14 20.17 60.92 -26.83
N ALA A 15 21.02 59.96 -26.42
CA ALA A 15 22.22 60.23 -25.61
C ALA A 15 23.13 58.99 -25.49
N LEU A 16 24.42 59.20 -25.76
CA LEU A 16 25.53 58.24 -25.67
C LEU A 16 25.89 57.89 -24.21
N GLY A 17 26.43 56.69 -24.01
CA GLY A 17 27.23 56.33 -22.84
C GLY A 17 27.92 54.97 -22.99
N PHE A 18 29.22 54.98 -23.29
CA PHE A 18 30.11 53.81 -23.37
C PHE A 18 30.31 53.12 -22.00
N GLY A 19 30.41 51.78 -21.97
CA GLY A 19 30.86 51.07 -20.76
C GLY A 19 30.73 49.54 -20.75
N ILE A 20 31.56 48.85 -21.54
CA ILE A 20 32.25 47.56 -21.29
C ILE A 20 31.47 46.33 -20.74
N VAL A 21 31.32 45.36 -21.65
CA VAL A 21 31.48 43.88 -21.54
C VAL A 21 30.72 43.10 -20.46
N GLY A 22 29.80 42.27 -20.94
CA GLY A 22 29.25 41.11 -20.25
C GLY A 22 28.49 40.22 -21.24
N GLY A 23 29.20 39.62 -22.19
CA GLY A 23 28.61 38.62 -23.08
C GLY A 23 28.29 37.35 -22.28
N SER A 24 27.01 37.13 -22.01
CA SER A 24 26.48 35.80 -21.74
C SER A 24 25.28 35.60 -22.64
N ALA A 25 25.50 34.83 -23.71
CA ALA A 25 24.41 34.27 -24.48
C ALA A 25 23.58 33.42 -23.53
N ALA A 26 22.33 33.83 -23.34
CA ALA A 26 21.34 33.07 -22.65
C ALA A 26 20.99 31.82 -23.48
N ASP A 27 21.72 30.73 -23.24
CA ASP A 27 21.19 29.40 -23.52
C ASP A 27 20.13 29.09 -22.46
N THR A 28 18.91 29.45 -22.81
CA THR A 28 17.70 29.03 -22.12
C THR A 28 17.57 27.51 -22.25
N LYS A 29 18.15 26.77 -21.31
CA LYS A 29 17.64 25.43 -20.99
C LYS A 29 16.25 25.60 -20.40
N VAL A 30 15.25 25.56 -21.27
CA VAL A 30 13.88 25.21 -20.88
C VAL A 30 13.99 23.89 -20.13
N ALA A 31 13.86 23.95 -18.80
CA ALA A 31 13.69 22.76 -17.99
C ALA A 31 12.41 22.08 -18.49
N ASN A 32 12.56 20.91 -19.11
CA ASN A 32 11.42 20.08 -19.48
C ASN A 32 10.71 19.66 -18.18
N PRO A 33 9.48 20.14 -17.89
CA PRO A 33 8.76 19.78 -16.67
C PRO A 33 8.39 18.28 -16.65
N GLN A 34 8.46 17.60 -17.80
CA GLN A 34 8.29 16.15 -17.94
C GLN A 34 9.57 15.34 -17.64
N ALA A 35 10.74 15.96 -17.51
CA ALA A 35 11.98 15.25 -17.16
C ALA A 35 12.13 15.03 -15.64
N ALA A 36 11.48 15.84 -14.80
CA ALA A 36 11.39 15.60 -13.36
C ALA A 36 10.34 14.55 -13.00
N SER A 37 9.38 14.28 -13.90
CA SER A 37 8.40 13.20 -13.80
C SER A 37 8.87 11.88 -14.42
N LEU A 38 10.13 11.79 -14.87
CA LEU A 38 10.73 10.57 -15.42
C LEU A 38 11.76 9.99 -14.44
N ARG A 39 11.25 9.47 -13.32
CA ARG A 39 11.80 8.24 -12.76
C ARG A 39 10.64 7.27 -12.69
N GLU A 40 10.48 6.46 -13.73
CA GLU A 40 9.51 5.35 -13.76
C GLU A 40 9.72 4.39 -12.58
N SER A 41 10.88 4.43 -11.92
CA SER A 41 11.13 3.80 -10.64
C SER A 41 12.23 4.52 -9.85
N LEU A 42 12.08 4.57 -8.52
CA LEU A 42 13.16 4.90 -7.57
C LEU A 42 14.17 3.75 -7.42
N THR A 43 13.87 2.58 -7.99
CA THR A 43 14.78 1.44 -8.05
C THR A 43 15.79 1.64 -9.18
N ARG A 44 17.08 1.47 -8.89
CA ARG A 44 18.18 1.64 -9.86
C ARG A 44 19.22 0.54 -9.71
N GLY A 45 19.78 0.08 -10.83
CA GLY A 45 20.87 -0.89 -10.84
C GLY A 45 20.48 -2.25 -10.25
N VAL A 46 19.18 -2.54 -10.14
CA VAL A 46 18.63 -3.86 -9.82
C VAL A 46 18.40 -4.61 -11.12
N GLU A 47 19.40 -5.38 -11.52
CA GLU A 47 19.14 -6.43 -12.49
C GLU A 47 18.26 -7.48 -11.81
N PRO A 48 17.11 -7.89 -12.41
CA PRO A 48 16.45 -9.11 -11.98
C PRO A 48 17.53 -10.18 -12.03
N ALA A 49 17.76 -10.88 -10.92
CA ALA A 49 18.68 -12.00 -10.94
C ALA A 49 18.23 -12.86 -12.12
N PRO A 50 19.07 -13.07 -13.16
CA PRO A 50 18.78 -14.12 -14.10
C PRO A 50 18.57 -15.34 -13.21
N ALA A 51 17.50 -16.11 -13.44
CA ALA A 51 17.48 -17.47 -12.96
C ALA A 51 18.65 -18.18 -13.66
N ALA A 52 19.88 -17.96 -13.20
CA ALA A 52 21.05 -18.65 -13.69
C ALA A 52 20.69 -20.11 -13.49
N ALA A 53 20.55 -20.85 -14.59
CA ALA A 53 20.10 -22.23 -14.57
C ALA A 53 20.89 -22.98 -13.49
N ARG A 54 20.24 -23.27 -12.37
CA ARG A 54 20.84 -24.02 -11.29
C ARG A 54 20.61 -25.48 -11.61
N THR A 55 21.66 -26.27 -11.48
CA THR A 55 21.53 -27.72 -11.56
C THR A 55 21.41 -28.25 -10.14
N ASP A 56 20.28 -28.88 -9.85
CA ASP A 56 20.07 -29.60 -8.59
C ASP A 56 20.67 -31.00 -8.69
N THR A 57 21.43 -31.39 -7.66
CA THR A 57 22.02 -32.73 -7.55
C THR A 57 21.85 -33.24 -6.12
N ALA A 58 22.11 -34.53 -5.91
CA ALA A 58 22.15 -35.11 -4.56
C ALA A 58 23.21 -34.46 -3.64
N ALA A 59 24.24 -33.82 -4.22
CA ALA A 59 25.33 -33.19 -3.49
C ALA A 59 25.11 -31.69 -3.22
N GLY A 60 24.10 -31.05 -3.83
CA GLY A 60 23.88 -29.61 -3.73
C GLY A 60 23.37 -28.97 -5.02
N GLN A 61 23.28 -27.63 -5.01
CA GLN A 61 22.91 -26.81 -6.16
C GLN A 61 24.14 -26.12 -6.75
N PHE A 62 24.26 -26.15 -8.08
CA PHE A 62 25.40 -25.59 -8.81
C PHE A 62 24.94 -24.58 -9.85
N ARG A 63 25.70 -23.50 -10.03
CA ARG A 63 25.56 -22.57 -11.15
C ARG A 63 25.97 -23.26 -12.46
N ALA A 64 25.60 -22.69 -13.59
CA ALA A 64 25.98 -23.22 -14.91
C ALA A 64 27.50 -23.30 -15.14
N ASP A 65 28.30 -22.50 -14.43
CA ASP A 65 29.77 -22.54 -14.46
C ASP A 65 30.39 -23.58 -13.50
N GLY A 66 29.57 -24.42 -12.86
CA GLY A 66 30.01 -25.50 -11.97
C GLY A 66 30.31 -25.05 -10.53
N VAL A 67 30.17 -23.77 -10.21
CA VAL A 67 30.36 -23.27 -8.84
C VAL A 67 29.16 -23.62 -7.96
N ALA A 68 29.43 -24.15 -6.77
CA ALA A 68 28.43 -24.51 -5.79
C ALA A 68 27.75 -23.28 -5.18
N VAL A 69 26.42 -23.26 -5.24
CA VAL A 69 25.55 -22.34 -4.49
C VAL A 69 25.20 -22.96 -3.14
N THR A 70 24.97 -24.27 -3.11
CA THR A 70 24.79 -25.04 -1.88
C THR A 70 25.53 -26.36 -1.97
N LEU A 71 26.00 -26.88 -0.83
CA LEU A 71 26.53 -28.23 -0.70
C LEU A 71 25.80 -28.96 0.43
N TYR A 72 25.27 -30.14 0.14
CA TYR A 72 24.52 -30.97 1.07
C TYR A 72 25.46 -32.04 1.63
N ASN A 73 25.61 -32.08 2.96
CA ASN A 73 26.41 -33.08 3.68
C ASN A 73 27.77 -33.40 3.01
N PRO A 74 28.61 -32.38 2.72
CA PRO A 74 29.90 -32.62 2.08
C PRO A 74 30.75 -33.55 2.94
N ALA A 75 31.44 -34.49 2.29
CA ALA A 75 32.27 -35.49 2.95
C ALA A 75 33.56 -34.87 3.54
N TYR A 76 33.39 -34.08 4.60
CA TYR A 76 34.46 -33.39 5.30
C TYR A 76 34.32 -33.57 6.81
N ARG A 77 35.45 -33.81 7.45
CA ARG A 77 35.58 -33.82 8.91
C ARG A 77 36.86 -33.10 9.31
N ALA A 78 36.81 -32.32 10.38
CA ALA A 78 37.96 -31.61 10.93
C ALA A 78 39.15 -32.57 11.13
N LYS A 79 40.33 -32.17 10.64
CA LYS A 79 41.57 -32.95 10.79
C LYS A 79 42.09 -32.98 12.23
N LYS A 80 41.67 -32.03 13.06
CA LYS A 80 42.06 -31.90 14.48
C LYS A 80 40.82 -31.96 15.36
N ALA A 81 40.86 -32.82 16.38
CA ALA A 81 39.74 -33.02 17.32
C ALA A 81 39.41 -31.77 18.18
N THR A 82 40.31 -30.79 18.25
CA THR A 82 40.17 -29.55 19.04
C THR A 82 39.98 -28.30 18.19
N ALA A 83 39.76 -28.43 16.88
CA ALA A 83 39.54 -27.27 16.02
C ALA A 83 38.22 -26.55 16.38
N THR A 84 38.26 -25.23 16.46
CA THR A 84 37.03 -24.43 16.63
C THR A 84 36.13 -24.57 15.39
N PRO A 85 34.82 -24.29 15.50
CA PRO A 85 33.93 -24.28 14.34
C PRO A 85 34.42 -23.35 13.22
N ALA A 86 34.87 -22.13 13.55
CA ALA A 86 35.43 -21.21 12.56
C ALA A 86 36.71 -21.71 11.89
N ALA A 87 37.64 -22.34 12.63
CA ALA A 87 38.82 -22.95 12.03
C ALA A 87 38.44 -24.11 11.11
N THR A 88 37.52 -24.97 11.55
CA THR A 88 36.99 -26.09 10.75
C THR A 88 36.32 -25.62 9.47
N ALA A 89 35.47 -24.61 9.57
CA ALA A 89 34.78 -24.01 8.43
C ALA A 89 35.75 -23.33 7.45
N ARG A 90 36.77 -22.63 7.96
CA ARG A 90 37.80 -21.99 7.13
C ARG A 90 38.65 -23.03 6.38
N ASP A 91 39.06 -24.10 7.06
CA ASP A 91 39.80 -25.20 6.44
C ASP A 91 38.96 -25.89 5.34
N PHE A 92 37.67 -26.08 5.60
CA PHE A 92 36.74 -26.61 4.60
C PHE A 92 36.65 -25.69 3.38
N VAL A 93 36.37 -24.40 3.58
CA VAL A 93 36.26 -23.41 2.50
C VAL A 93 37.56 -23.35 1.68
N ALA A 94 38.72 -23.40 2.33
CA ALA A 94 40.01 -23.45 1.63
C ALA A 94 40.17 -24.73 0.79
N SER A 95 39.74 -25.88 1.31
CA SER A 95 39.80 -27.15 0.58
C SER A 95 38.85 -27.22 -0.61
N GLN A 96 37.75 -26.44 -0.58
CA GLN A 96 36.72 -26.39 -1.62
C GLN A 96 36.71 -25.05 -2.37
N ALA A 97 37.79 -24.26 -2.30
CA ALA A 97 37.81 -22.88 -2.78
C ALA A 97 37.38 -22.77 -4.25
N ALA A 98 37.96 -23.61 -5.13
CA ALA A 98 37.59 -23.64 -6.54
C ALA A 98 36.12 -24.02 -6.76
N GLN A 99 35.61 -25.00 -6.01
CA GLN A 99 34.20 -25.42 -6.10
C GLN A 99 33.24 -24.32 -5.59
N LEU A 100 33.68 -23.51 -4.63
CA LEU A 100 32.94 -22.35 -4.12
C LEU A 100 33.18 -21.08 -4.95
N GLY A 101 33.94 -21.16 -6.05
CA GLY A 101 34.22 -20.03 -6.93
C GLY A 101 35.20 -19.00 -6.34
N LEU A 102 35.95 -19.35 -5.30
CA LEU A 102 36.94 -18.49 -4.68
C LEU A 102 38.30 -18.67 -5.37
N ASP A 103 38.84 -17.58 -5.92
CA ASP A 103 40.24 -17.52 -6.31
C ASP A 103 41.16 -17.35 -5.09
N ALA A 104 42.48 -17.39 -5.32
CA ALA A 104 43.48 -17.28 -4.26
C ALA A 104 43.39 -15.95 -3.49
N ALA A 105 43.05 -14.85 -4.18
CA ALA A 105 42.94 -13.54 -3.56
C ALA A 105 41.69 -13.45 -2.68
N ALA A 106 40.54 -13.90 -3.19
CA ALA A 106 39.27 -13.94 -2.48
C ALA A 106 39.33 -14.87 -1.25
N LEU A 107 40.02 -16.01 -1.36
CA LEU A 107 40.24 -16.91 -0.22
C LEU A 107 41.13 -16.27 0.86
N ALA A 108 42.22 -15.60 0.45
CA ALA A 108 43.15 -14.95 1.37
C ALA A 108 42.50 -13.77 2.12
N SER A 109 41.55 -13.08 1.50
CA SER A 109 40.85 -11.93 2.07
C SER A 109 39.50 -12.28 2.74
N LEU A 110 39.17 -13.57 2.84
CA LEU A 110 37.90 -14.02 3.39
C LEU A 110 37.84 -13.84 4.92
N ALA A 111 36.90 -13.01 5.38
CA ALA A 111 36.72 -12.71 6.80
C ALA A 111 35.52 -13.42 7.39
N VAL A 112 35.65 -13.91 8.63
CA VAL A 112 34.48 -14.39 9.40
C VAL A 112 33.71 -13.17 9.89
N THR A 113 32.41 -13.11 9.60
CA THR A 113 31.53 -12.00 9.97
C THR A 113 30.58 -12.34 11.12
N SER A 114 30.21 -13.60 11.28
CA SER A 114 29.46 -14.06 12.44
C SER A 114 29.62 -15.56 12.71
N GLU A 115 29.46 -15.93 13.97
CA GLU A 115 29.34 -17.31 14.41
C GLU A 115 28.09 -17.42 15.27
N ARG A 116 27.14 -18.26 14.85
CA ARG A 116 25.94 -18.58 15.63
C ARG A 116 26.03 -20.01 16.12
N SER A 117 26.15 -20.19 17.42
CA SER A 117 26.20 -21.52 18.04
C SER A 117 24.82 -21.92 18.55
N ASP A 118 24.33 -23.04 18.05
CA ASP A 118 23.13 -23.74 18.50
C ASP A 118 23.54 -25.00 19.30
N ALA A 119 22.58 -25.73 19.89
CA ALA A 119 22.87 -26.92 20.69
C ALA A 119 23.47 -28.06 19.85
N GLU A 120 23.05 -28.17 18.59
CA GLU A 120 23.38 -29.27 17.67
C GLU A 120 24.54 -28.93 16.72
N PHE A 121 24.68 -27.65 16.35
CA PHE A 121 25.68 -27.20 15.36
C PHE A 121 26.06 -25.73 15.57
N THR A 122 27.07 -25.27 14.83
CA THR A 122 27.46 -23.86 14.74
C THR A 122 27.45 -23.42 13.28
N VAL A 123 26.84 -22.29 12.96
CA VAL A 123 26.88 -21.67 11.63
C VAL A 123 27.94 -20.57 11.64
N VAL A 124 28.96 -20.72 10.79
CA VAL A 124 30.02 -19.74 10.58
C VAL A 124 29.77 -19.03 9.27
N ARG A 125 29.69 -17.70 9.28
CA ARG A 125 29.50 -16.88 8.08
C ARG A 125 30.79 -16.17 7.71
N PHE A 126 31.08 -16.19 6.41
CA PHE A 126 32.21 -15.51 5.81
C PHE A 126 31.76 -14.46 4.80
N GLN A 127 32.57 -13.43 4.64
CA GLN A 127 32.39 -12.40 3.62
C GLN A 127 33.73 -12.15 2.90
N GLN A 128 33.68 -11.96 1.59
CA GLN A 128 34.86 -11.58 0.82
C GLN A 128 35.27 -10.15 1.15
N GLN A 129 36.57 -9.86 1.12
CA GLN A 129 37.07 -8.50 1.20
C GLN A 129 37.90 -8.14 -0.03
N ALA A 130 37.89 -6.85 -0.40
CA ALA A 130 38.77 -6.29 -1.41
C ALA A 130 39.32 -4.95 -0.90
N ALA A 131 40.65 -4.81 -0.87
CA ALA A 131 41.33 -3.65 -0.28
C ALA A 131 40.85 -3.31 1.15
N GLY A 132 40.50 -4.32 1.96
CA GLY A 132 39.96 -4.16 3.31
C GLY A 132 38.48 -3.77 3.40
N LEU A 133 37.79 -3.61 2.27
CA LEU A 133 36.36 -3.35 2.22
C LEU A 133 35.56 -4.64 2.04
N PRO A 134 34.41 -4.80 2.73
CA PRO A 134 33.54 -5.94 2.50
C PRO A 134 32.95 -5.88 1.09
N VAL A 135 32.98 -7.00 0.37
CA VAL A 135 32.37 -7.12 -0.96
C VAL A 135 30.85 -7.25 -0.81
N TYR A 136 30.12 -6.29 -1.37
CA TYR A 136 28.65 -6.23 -1.31
C TYR A 136 28.03 -7.47 -1.94
N GLY A 137 27.04 -8.06 -1.24
CA GLY A 137 26.35 -9.27 -1.68
C GLY A 137 27.09 -10.58 -1.40
N SER A 138 28.40 -10.55 -1.11
CA SER A 138 29.13 -11.78 -0.78
C SER A 138 28.75 -12.32 0.60
N ASP A 139 28.48 -13.62 0.69
CA ASP A 139 28.11 -14.33 1.93
C ASP A 139 28.32 -15.84 1.75
N ILE A 140 29.07 -16.47 2.65
CA ILE A 140 29.26 -17.93 2.67
C ILE A 140 28.94 -18.42 4.08
N ALA A 141 27.89 -19.22 4.23
CA ALA A 141 27.49 -19.84 5.49
C ALA A 141 27.89 -21.32 5.51
N VAL A 142 28.63 -21.73 6.54
CA VAL A 142 29.08 -23.10 6.75
C VAL A 142 28.53 -23.62 8.07
N THR A 143 27.75 -24.69 8.03
CA THR A 143 27.19 -25.34 9.23
C THR A 143 28.09 -26.48 9.68
N VAL A 144 28.64 -26.35 10.89
CA VAL A 144 29.60 -27.28 11.50
C VAL A 144 28.94 -28.03 12.66
N ALA A 145 28.94 -29.36 12.62
CA ALA A 145 28.50 -30.21 13.72
C ALA A 145 29.47 -30.16 14.90
N LYS A 146 29.01 -30.49 16.12
CA LYS A 146 29.86 -30.57 17.32
C LYS A 146 31.05 -31.52 17.19
N ASP A 147 30.94 -32.53 16.32
CA ASP A 147 31.99 -33.51 16.07
C ASP A 147 32.92 -33.13 14.89
N GLY A 148 32.81 -31.89 14.39
CA GLY A 148 33.68 -31.33 13.36
C GLY A 148 33.33 -31.73 11.92
N ARG A 149 32.17 -32.37 11.68
CA ARG A 149 31.65 -32.60 10.33
C ARG A 149 31.00 -31.33 9.76
N ILE A 150 31.05 -31.15 8.44
CA ILE A 150 30.29 -30.10 7.76
C ILE A 150 28.95 -30.67 7.33
N LEU A 151 27.86 -30.07 7.80
CA LEU A 151 26.50 -30.55 7.53
C LEU A 151 25.91 -29.91 6.28
N TYR A 152 26.20 -28.62 6.07
CA TYR A 152 25.58 -27.83 5.01
C TYR A 152 26.42 -26.60 4.70
N VAL A 153 26.42 -26.18 3.43
CA VAL A 153 27.06 -24.94 2.98
C VAL A 153 26.10 -24.20 2.07
N ALA A 154 25.95 -22.89 2.27
CA ALA A 154 25.35 -21.98 1.31
C ALA A 154 26.36 -20.90 0.96
N SER A 155 26.52 -20.61 -0.33
CA SER A 155 27.54 -19.72 -0.85
C SER A 155 26.98 -18.77 -1.88
N ASN A 156 27.28 -17.49 -1.72
CA ASN A 156 27.12 -16.46 -2.73
C ASN A 156 28.47 -15.75 -2.91
N THR A 157 29.37 -16.38 -3.66
CA THR A 157 30.67 -15.80 -4.01
C THR A 157 30.52 -14.83 -5.19
N ILE A 158 31.16 -13.67 -5.09
CA ILE A 158 31.26 -12.67 -6.15
C ILE A 158 32.60 -12.83 -6.86
N ASN A 159 32.56 -13.10 -8.17
CA ASN A 159 33.74 -13.26 -9.02
C ASN A 159 34.18 -11.92 -9.62
N GLY A 160 35.45 -11.85 -10.06
CA GLY A 160 35.96 -10.66 -10.77
C GLY A 160 36.16 -9.43 -9.89
N VAL A 161 36.23 -9.63 -8.57
CA VAL A 161 36.50 -8.56 -7.62
C VAL A 161 37.96 -8.14 -7.75
N VAL A 162 38.20 -6.87 -8.06
CA VAL A 162 39.55 -6.29 -8.17
C VAL A 162 39.72 -5.23 -7.10
N ALA A 163 40.85 -5.25 -6.39
CA ALA A 163 41.18 -4.21 -5.43
C ALA A 163 41.31 -2.85 -6.14
N THR A 164 40.52 -1.86 -5.72
CA THR A 164 40.58 -0.49 -6.25
C THR A 164 41.05 0.49 -5.19
N THR A 165 41.73 1.55 -5.63
CA THR A 165 42.17 2.66 -4.79
C THR A 165 41.29 3.88 -5.03
N ARG A 166 40.89 4.55 -3.94
CA ARG A 166 40.00 5.71 -3.95
C ARG A 166 40.73 6.99 -4.40
N LYS A 167 40.02 7.92 -5.06
CA LYS A 167 40.58 9.23 -5.44
C LYS A 167 40.80 10.15 -4.23
N ALA A 168 41.68 11.14 -4.39
CA ALA A 168 42.02 12.10 -3.32
C ALA A 168 40.84 13.00 -2.89
N GLN A 169 39.91 13.31 -3.79
CA GLN A 169 38.70 14.13 -3.52
C GLN A 169 37.43 13.29 -3.57
N ALA A 170 37.47 12.14 -2.91
CA ALA A 170 36.37 11.21 -2.95
C ALA A 170 35.25 11.59 -1.96
N VAL A 171 34.05 11.15 -2.30
CA VAL A 171 32.76 11.41 -1.63
C VAL A 171 32.76 10.97 -0.19
N ASP A 172 32.62 11.86 0.79
CA ASP A 172 32.58 11.46 2.20
C ASP A 172 31.23 10.83 2.63
N GLN A 173 31.16 10.36 3.87
CA GLN A 173 29.98 9.68 4.43
C GLN A 173 28.74 10.60 4.46
N GLN A 174 28.92 11.89 4.77
CA GLN A 174 27.81 12.83 4.85
C GLN A 174 27.31 13.20 3.45
N GLN A 175 28.22 13.42 2.51
CA GLN A 175 27.90 13.63 1.10
C GLN A 175 27.16 12.43 0.50
N ALA A 176 27.51 11.20 0.89
CA ALA A 176 26.77 10.01 0.49
C ALA A 176 25.34 10.01 1.07
N ARG A 177 25.15 10.33 2.36
CA ARG A 177 23.80 10.47 2.95
C ARG A 177 22.99 11.56 2.26
N ASP A 178 23.61 12.70 1.96
CA ASP A 178 22.96 13.82 1.27
C ASP A 178 22.52 13.45 -0.15
N ARG A 179 23.36 12.70 -0.86
CA ARG A 179 23.02 12.15 -2.17
C ARG A 179 21.93 11.09 -2.11
N ALA A 180 21.91 10.24 -1.08
CA ALA A 180 20.81 9.30 -0.87
C ALA A 180 19.49 10.03 -0.61
N ARG A 181 19.49 11.06 0.24
CA ARG A 181 18.32 11.92 0.51
C ARG A 181 17.83 12.61 -0.76
N SER A 182 18.75 13.25 -1.48
CA SER A 182 18.46 13.93 -2.74
C SER A 182 17.95 12.98 -3.81
N TYR A 183 18.50 11.76 -3.88
CA TYR A 183 18.02 10.74 -4.81
C TYR A 183 16.59 10.32 -4.49
N LEU A 184 16.24 10.06 -3.23
CA LEU A 184 14.88 9.66 -2.87
C LEU A 184 13.88 10.84 -2.77
N GLY A 185 14.36 12.09 -2.78
CA GLY A 185 13.51 13.27 -2.60
C GLY A 185 12.97 13.43 -1.17
N VAL A 186 13.77 13.07 -0.15
CA VAL A 186 13.34 13.00 1.26
C VAL A 186 14.10 13.98 2.14
N SER A 187 13.46 14.45 3.21
CA SER A 187 14.08 15.37 4.18
C SER A 187 15.18 14.70 5.01
N GLY A 188 15.00 13.41 5.30
CA GLY A 188 15.88 12.66 6.18
C GLY A 188 15.56 11.16 6.24
N PHE A 189 16.39 10.45 6.99
CA PHE A 189 16.20 9.04 7.31
C PHE A 189 16.13 8.86 8.83
N THR A 190 15.38 7.87 9.28
CA THR A 190 15.50 7.28 10.62
C THR A 190 16.37 6.02 10.54
N SER A 191 17.13 5.74 11.60
CA SER A 191 18.00 4.56 11.69
C SER A 191 19.00 4.41 10.54
N VAL A 192 19.62 5.53 10.13
CA VAL A 192 20.53 5.54 8.98
C VAL A 192 21.92 4.98 9.29
N ASP A 193 22.34 3.98 8.53
CA ASP A 193 23.71 3.48 8.47
C ASP A 193 24.36 3.86 7.13
N ALA A 194 25.67 4.10 7.14
CA ALA A 194 26.44 4.40 5.93
C ALA A 194 27.85 3.83 6.06
N LYS A 195 28.23 2.88 5.20
CA LYS A 195 29.55 2.24 5.23
C LYS A 195 30.11 1.98 3.84
N LEU A 196 31.45 1.99 3.73
CA LEU A 196 32.12 1.65 2.49
C LEU A 196 32.07 0.15 2.21
N VAL A 197 31.84 -0.19 0.95
CA VAL A 197 31.80 -1.55 0.41
C VAL A 197 32.52 -1.59 -0.94
N ALA A 198 33.02 -2.76 -1.32
CA ALA A 198 33.40 -3.03 -2.71
C ALA A 198 32.17 -3.58 -3.44
N PHE A 199 31.71 -2.90 -4.49
CA PHE A 199 30.56 -3.30 -5.30
C PHE A 199 31.02 -3.67 -6.70
N VAL A 200 30.59 -4.81 -7.23
CA VAL A 200 30.96 -5.25 -8.57
C VAL A 200 29.74 -5.18 -9.48
N ASP A 201 29.89 -4.51 -10.62
CA ASP A 201 28.91 -4.49 -11.71
C ASP A 201 29.58 -4.76 -13.07
N LYS A 202 28.89 -4.48 -14.18
CA LYS A 202 29.40 -4.68 -15.55
C LYS A 202 30.58 -3.78 -15.91
N ALA A 203 30.73 -2.62 -15.26
CA ALA A 203 31.84 -1.69 -15.48
C ALA A 203 33.08 -2.07 -14.65
N GLY A 204 32.91 -2.89 -13.62
CA GLY A 204 34.00 -3.46 -12.83
C GLY A 204 33.76 -3.32 -11.33
N THR A 205 34.83 -3.24 -10.56
CA THR A 205 34.75 -3.05 -9.10
C THR A 205 34.76 -1.57 -8.74
N HIS A 206 33.73 -1.14 -8.01
CA HIS A 206 33.56 0.19 -7.46
C HIS A 206 33.80 0.18 -5.95
N THR A 207 34.50 1.20 -5.45
CA THR A 207 34.39 1.54 -4.03
C THR A 207 33.13 2.37 -3.86
N ALA A 208 32.17 1.92 -3.05
CA ALA A 208 30.87 2.58 -2.91
C ALA A 208 30.45 2.73 -1.44
N TRP A 209 29.70 3.79 -1.14
CA TRP A 209 28.97 3.92 0.11
C TRP A 209 27.66 3.17 0.03
N LYS A 210 27.47 2.20 0.93
CA LYS A 210 26.18 1.59 1.20
C LYS A 210 25.45 2.38 2.28
N VAL A 211 24.43 3.13 1.87
CA VAL A 211 23.56 3.89 2.77
C VAL A 211 22.26 3.12 2.93
N ARG A 212 21.85 2.82 4.17
CA ARG A 212 20.57 2.15 4.46
C ARG A 212 19.80 2.89 5.55
N GLY A 213 18.50 3.09 5.36
CA GLY A 213 17.65 3.71 6.36
C GLY A 213 16.20 3.83 5.93
N ARG A 214 15.33 4.17 6.88
CA ARG A 214 13.90 4.40 6.60
C ARG A 214 13.64 5.89 6.37
N PRO A 215 13.09 6.31 5.23
CA PRO A 215 12.74 7.72 5.01
C PRO A 215 11.82 8.27 6.10
N GLN A 216 12.04 9.52 6.50
CA GLN A 216 11.16 10.25 7.45
C GLN A 216 9.85 10.71 6.79
N ASP A 217 9.91 10.94 5.49
CA ASP A 217 8.87 11.43 4.61
C ASP A 217 9.10 10.86 3.19
N GLY A 218 8.12 11.05 2.29
CA GLY A 218 8.22 10.55 0.92
C GLY A 218 8.03 9.02 0.81
N PRO A 219 8.83 8.31 -0.02
CA PRO A 219 8.65 6.86 -0.24
C PRO A 219 8.82 6.07 1.06
N LYS A 220 7.82 5.25 1.41
CA LYS A 220 7.90 4.34 2.56
C LYS A 220 8.94 3.24 2.29
N GLY A 221 9.43 2.60 3.36
CA GLY A 221 10.29 1.42 3.28
C GLY A 221 11.58 1.45 4.04
N ASP A 222 12.43 0.47 3.75
CA ASP A 222 13.79 0.33 4.27
C ASP A 222 14.77 0.36 3.09
N TRP A 223 15.16 1.56 2.71
CA TRP A 223 15.89 1.80 1.47
C TRP A 223 17.39 1.55 1.64
N GLU A 224 17.99 0.85 0.68
CA GLU A 224 19.44 0.66 0.55
C GLU A 224 19.94 1.22 -0.78
N LEU A 225 20.95 2.09 -0.73
CA LEU A 225 21.57 2.72 -1.89
C LEU A 225 23.07 2.47 -1.89
N LEU A 226 23.64 2.21 -3.07
CA LEU A 226 25.08 2.21 -3.31
C LEU A 226 25.47 3.46 -4.09
N ILE A 227 26.35 4.27 -3.50
CA ILE A 227 26.81 5.53 -4.07
C ILE A 227 28.30 5.41 -4.36
N ASP A 228 28.68 5.56 -5.62
CA ASP A 228 30.07 5.51 -6.04
C ASP A 228 30.90 6.53 -5.24
N ALA A 229 31.96 6.04 -4.60
CA ALA A 229 32.72 6.85 -3.66
C ALA A 229 33.61 7.87 -4.37
N ASP A 230 33.83 7.77 -5.69
CA ASP A 230 34.66 8.71 -6.45
C ASP A 230 33.81 9.77 -7.17
N SER A 231 32.82 9.33 -7.93
CA SER A 231 31.95 10.19 -8.75
C SER A 231 30.75 10.73 -8.00
N GLY A 232 30.25 9.98 -7.01
CA GLY A 232 29.00 10.28 -6.34
C GLY A 232 27.75 9.79 -7.02
N GLU A 233 27.89 9.06 -8.11
CA GLU A 233 26.78 8.46 -8.81
C GLU A 233 26.06 7.43 -7.93
N VAL A 234 24.73 7.42 -7.94
CA VAL A 234 23.95 6.35 -7.32
C VAL A 234 24.03 5.11 -8.23
N LEU A 235 24.92 4.17 -7.93
CA LEU A 235 25.11 2.93 -8.70
C LEU A 235 23.90 1.99 -8.54
N ARG A 236 23.32 1.96 -7.34
CA ARG A 236 22.17 1.11 -6.99
C ARG A 236 21.24 1.80 -6.01
N ALA A 237 19.94 1.57 -6.13
CA ALA A 237 18.93 1.96 -5.15
C ALA A 237 17.80 0.91 -5.13
N GLU A 238 17.41 0.45 -3.96
CA GLU A 238 16.37 -0.58 -3.78
C GLU A 238 15.69 -0.44 -2.42
N ASP A 239 14.40 -0.72 -2.36
CA ASP A 239 13.70 -0.91 -1.10
C ASP A 239 13.86 -2.34 -0.59
N LYS A 240 14.45 -2.50 0.59
CA LYS A 240 14.73 -3.79 1.25
C LYS A 240 13.68 -4.17 2.29
N ALA A 241 12.60 -3.40 2.43
CA ALA A 241 11.47 -3.84 3.24
C ALA A 241 10.85 -5.09 2.60
N LEU A 242 10.58 -6.10 3.44
CA LEU A 242 9.77 -7.24 3.01
C LEU A 242 8.32 -6.75 2.92
N TYR A 243 7.92 -6.40 1.70
CA TYR A 243 6.53 -6.11 1.40
C TYR A 243 5.80 -7.39 1.05
N ALA A 244 4.52 -7.33 1.32
CA ALA A 244 3.58 -8.24 0.73
C ALA A 244 3.54 -7.96 -0.80
N THR A 245 3.34 -9.00 -1.60
CA THR A 245 3.47 -8.92 -3.06
C THR A 245 2.18 -8.36 -3.67
N ASP A 246 2.28 -7.38 -4.56
CA ASP A 246 1.09 -6.95 -5.33
C ASP A 246 0.67 -8.06 -6.29
N GLY A 247 -0.64 -8.29 -6.36
CA GLY A 247 -1.27 -9.22 -7.30
C GLY A 247 -2.28 -8.54 -8.21
N THR A 248 -2.98 -9.35 -9.00
CA THR A 248 -4.09 -8.91 -9.84
C THR A 248 -5.36 -9.66 -9.50
N GLY A 249 -6.51 -8.99 -9.62
CA GLY A 249 -7.82 -9.61 -9.45
C GLY A 249 -8.89 -8.92 -10.27
N PHE A 250 -10.04 -9.58 -10.42
CA PHE A 250 -11.23 -8.99 -11.01
C PHE A 250 -12.26 -8.68 -9.92
N VAL A 251 -12.86 -7.50 -9.98
CA VAL A 251 -13.84 -7.00 -9.01
C VAL A 251 -14.96 -6.27 -9.72
N PHE A 252 -16.12 -6.12 -9.08
CA PHE A 252 -17.07 -5.07 -9.44
C PHE A 252 -16.61 -3.74 -8.84
N ARG A 253 -16.87 -2.61 -9.52
CA ARG A 253 -16.27 -1.33 -9.09
C ARG A 253 -17.16 -0.11 -9.35
N PRO A 254 -17.96 0.34 -8.36
CA PRO A 254 -18.19 -0.32 -7.06
C PRO A 254 -19.09 -1.56 -7.19
N ASP A 255 -19.92 -1.60 -8.22
CA ASP A 255 -20.92 -2.62 -8.48
C ASP A 255 -20.97 -2.90 -10.01
N PRO A 256 -21.68 -3.93 -10.50
CA PRO A 256 -21.76 -4.22 -11.94
C PRO A 256 -22.71 -3.30 -12.73
N LEU A 257 -23.66 -2.61 -12.08
CA LEU A 257 -24.70 -1.81 -12.74
C LEU A 257 -24.24 -0.38 -13.03
N SER A 258 -23.58 0.26 -12.08
CA SER A 258 -23.14 1.65 -12.17
C SER A 258 -22.21 1.95 -13.35
N PRO A 259 -21.12 1.19 -13.58
CA PRO A 259 -20.23 1.43 -14.72
C PRO A 259 -20.86 1.05 -16.06
N THR A 260 -21.83 0.15 -16.06
CA THR A 260 -22.47 -0.34 -17.29
C THR A 260 -23.75 0.43 -17.64
N LYS A 261 -24.23 1.30 -16.74
CA LYS A 261 -25.51 2.01 -16.86
C LYS A 261 -26.70 1.06 -17.03
N SER A 262 -26.61 -0.08 -16.38
CA SER A 262 -27.64 -1.12 -16.41
C SER A 262 -28.57 -1.01 -15.20
N SER A 263 -29.67 -1.74 -15.25
CA SER A 263 -30.59 -1.88 -14.11
C SER A 263 -30.70 -3.35 -13.72
N TYR A 264 -30.96 -3.60 -12.44
CA TYR A 264 -31.25 -4.95 -11.97
C TYR A 264 -32.42 -5.56 -12.78
N GLY A 265 -32.32 -6.85 -13.09
CA GLY A 265 -33.30 -7.59 -13.90
C GLY A 265 -33.15 -7.40 -15.41
N SER A 266 -32.30 -6.46 -15.87
CA SER A 266 -31.97 -6.36 -17.30
C SER A 266 -31.16 -7.57 -17.78
N THR A 267 -31.08 -7.79 -19.10
CA THR A 267 -30.48 -9.02 -19.66
C THR A 267 -29.04 -9.20 -19.17
N GLY A 268 -28.82 -10.26 -18.38
CA GLY A 268 -27.53 -10.62 -17.82
C GLY A 268 -27.18 -9.96 -16.48
N TYR A 269 -28.01 -9.05 -15.95
CA TYR A 269 -27.80 -8.36 -14.66
C TYR A 269 -28.88 -8.74 -13.65
N LYS A 270 -28.77 -9.96 -13.13
CA LYS A 270 -29.58 -10.48 -12.02
C LYS A 270 -28.71 -11.44 -11.23
N ASP A 271 -29.07 -11.68 -9.99
CA ASP A 271 -28.34 -12.62 -9.13
C ASP A 271 -28.30 -14.01 -9.79
N ASN A 272 -29.45 -14.61 -10.08
CA ASN A 272 -29.50 -15.91 -10.78
C ASN A 272 -28.71 -17.02 -10.05
N ASN A 273 -28.65 -17.00 -8.72
CA ASN A 273 -28.00 -17.98 -7.87
C ASN A 273 -26.54 -18.20 -8.28
N ASP A 274 -25.73 -17.14 -8.19
CA ASP A 274 -24.30 -17.04 -8.53
C ASP A 274 -23.92 -17.26 -10.00
N ALA A 275 -24.86 -17.67 -10.84
CA ALA A 275 -24.54 -17.97 -12.23
C ALA A 275 -24.05 -16.71 -12.98
N ASP A 276 -22.81 -16.75 -13.46
CA ASP A 276 -22.22 -15.66 -14.23
C ASP A 276 -22.93 -15.47 -15.59
N SER A 277 -22.79 -14.27 -16.15
CA SER A 277 -23.30 -13.92 -17.48
C SER A 277 -22.21 -13.26 -18.31
N THR A 278 -22.42 -13.16 -19.62
CA THR A 278 -21.49 -12.40 -20.49
C THR A 278 -21.39 -10.93 -20.08
N GLN A 279 -22.49 -10.36 -19.55
CA GLN A 279 -22.58 -8.98 -19.11
C GLN A 279 -21.86 -8.77 -17.79
N LEU A 280 -22.08 -9.63 -16.80
CA LEU A 280 -21.38 -9.59 -15.51
C LEU A 280 -19.89 -9.87 -15.70
N THR A 281 -19.53 -10.79 -16.61
CA THR A 281 -18.14 -10.96 -17.03
C THR A 281 -17.50 -9.71 -17.59
N ALA A 282 -18.21 -8.98 -18.45
CA ALA A 282 -17.71 -7.73 -19.02
C ALA A 282 -17.73 -6.54 -18.03
N ALA A 283 -18.57 -6.61 -16.99
CA ALA A 283 -18.69 -5.56 -15.97
C ALA A 283 -17.54 -5.57 -14.95
N ARG A 284 -16.84 -6.70 -14.79
CA ARG A 284 -15.67 -6.79 -13.91
C ARG A 284 -14.53 -5.93 -14.43
N VAL A 285 -13.78 -5.35 -13.50
CA VAL A 285 -12.58 -4.57 -13.81
C VAL A 285 -11.36 -5.23 -13.19
N ARG A 286 -10.28 -5.33 -13.98
CA ARG A 286 -9.00 -5.81 -13.47
C ARG A 286 -8.37 -4.76 -12.58
N VAL A 287 -8.02 -5.13 -11.36
CA VAL A 287 -7.41 -4.25 -10.35
C VAL A 287 -6.11 -4.84 -9.82
N THR A 288 -5.28 -3.98 -9.21
CA THR A 288 -4.13 -4.39 -8.42
C THR A 288 -4.60 -4.70 -7.00
N LEU A 289 -4.31 -5.92 -6.53
CA LEU A 289 -4.50 -6.32 -5.14
C LEU A 289 -3.20 -6.04 -4.39
N LYS A 290 -3.20 -5.01 -3.55
CA LYS A 290 -1.97 -4.55 -2.92
C LYS A 290 -1.56 -5.43 -1.76
N ASP A 291 -0.25 -5.56 -1.57
CA ASP A 291 0.32 -6.11 -0.35
C ASP A 291 -0.26 -7.50 0.04
N LEU A 292 -0.26 -8.47 -0.89
CA LEU A 292 -0.68 -9.85 -0.60
C LEU A 292 0.39 -10.64 0.16
N ALA A 293 -0.01 -11.29 1.25
CA ALA A 293 0.83 -12.17 2.04
C ALA A 293 1.05 -13.51 1.33
N GLN A 294 2.12 -14.19 1.74
CA GLN A 294 2.39 -15.57 1.36
C GLN A 294 2.29 -16.49 2.57
N SER A 295 1.62 -17.62 2.40
CA SER A 295 1.53 -18.72 3.36
C SER A 295 1.87 -20.03 2.63
N ASN A 296 2.81 -20.80 3.17
CA ASN A 296 3.26 -22.07 2.56
C ASN A 296 3.64 -21.95 1.08
N ALA A 297 4.38 -20.89 0.71
CA ALA A 297 4.76 -20.56 -0.66
C ALA A 297 3.59 -20.32 -1.63
N ARG A 298 2.39 -20.03 -1.12
CA ARG A 298 1.21 -19.62 -1.88
C ARG A 298 0.77 -18.22 -1.47
N TYR A 299 0.21 -17.48 -2.40
CA TYR A 299 -0.38 -16.17 -2.16
C TYR A 299 -1.78 -16.33 -1.55
N VAL A 300 -2.12 -15.48 -0.59
CA VAL A 300 -3.43 -15.44 0.06
C VAL A 300 -3.94 -14.00 0.09
N LEU A 301 -5.26 -13.81 0.14
CA LEU A 301 -5.90 -12.50 0.28
C LEU A 301 -5.76 -11.97 1.73
N SER A 302 -4.53 -11.69 2.13
CA SER A 302 -4.23 -11.11 3.43
C SER A 302 -3.13 -10.07 3.29
N GLY A 303 -3.37 -8.88 3.84
CA GLY A 303 -2.47 -7.74 3.79
C GLY A 303 -2.60 -6.84 5.02
N PRO A 304 -2.02 -5.63 4.98
CA PRO A 304 -2.04 -4.71 6.12
C PRO A 304 -3.43 -4.19 6.50
N TYR A 305 -4.37 -4.14 5.54
CA TYR A 305 -5.70 -3.54 5.72
C TYR A 305 -6.85 -4.54 5.63
N ALA A 306 -6.71 -5.67 4.93
CA ALA A 306 -7.75 -6.68 4.79
C ALA A 306 -7.17 -8.09 4.91
N SER A 307 -7.94 -9.04 5.44
CA SER A 307 -7.54 -10.44 5.59
C SER A 307 -8.77 -11.35 5.45
N CYS A 308 -8.79 -12.18 4.41
CA CYS A 308 -9.86 -13.17 4.23
C CYS A 308 -9.69 -14.30 5.25
N VAL A 309 -10.75 -14.56 6.02
CA VAL A 309 -10.82 -15.67 6.97
C VAL A 309 -12.21 -16.28 6.88
N ASP A 310 -12.29 -17.55 6.48
CA ASP A 310 -13.50 -18.36 6.57
C ASP A 310 -13.67 -18.86 8.02
N PHE A 311 -14.57 -18.22 8.76
CA PHE A 311 -14.81 -18.47 10.19
C PHE A 311 -16.27 -18.74 10.54
N ASP A 312 -17.22 -18.18 9.80
CA ASP A 312 -18.65 -18.36 10.01
C ASP A 312 -19.20 -19.46 9.10
N ALA A 313 -20.47 -19.86 9.26
CA ALA A 313 -21.06 -20.82 8.32
C ALA A 313 -21.57 -20.05 7.09
N PRO A 314 -21.52 -20.58 5.86
CA PRO A 314 -20.97 -21.87 5.48
C PRO A 314 -19.43 -21.86 5.42
N ARG A 315 -18.79 -22.85 6.07
CA ARG A 315 -17.33 -23.01 6.02
C ARG A 315 -16.87 -23.76 4.77
N ASP A 316 -17.04 -23.13 3.62
CA ASP A 316 -16.86 -23.72 2.29
C ASP A 316 -15.46 -23.49 1.68
N ASN A 317 -14.56 -22.84 2.42
CA ASN A 317 -13.24 -22.38 2.02
C ASN A 317 -13.25 -21.27 0.95
N ALA A 318 -14.21 -20.33 1.01
CA ALA A 318 -14.29 -19.17 0.13
C ALA A 318 -13.05 -18.25 0.12
N CYS A 319 -12.11 -18.42 1.05
CA CYS A 319 -10.83 -17.69 1.05
C CYS A 319 -9.74 -18.40 0.21
N PRO A 320 -9.36 -17.86 -0.97
CA PRO A 320 -8.45 -18.54 -1.88
C PRO A 320 -6.98 -18.52 -1.42
N SER A 321 -6.26 -19.58 -1.83
CA SER A 321 -4.80 -19.65 -1.80
C SER A 321 -4.28 -20.00 -3.18
N GLN A 322 -3.40 -19.19 -3.78
CA GLN A 322 -2.96 -19.31 -5.18
C GLN A 322 -1.45 -19.53 -5.30
N ALA A 323 -1.00 -20.26 -6.32
CA ALA A 323 0.43 -20.47 -6.59
C ALA A 323 1.11 -19.22 -7.20
N THR A 324 0.32 -18.36 -7.84
CA THR A 324 0.73 -17.06 -8.40
C THR A 324 -0.07 -15.94 -7.73
N PRO A 325 0.35 -14.66 -7.79
CA PRO A 325 -0.41 -13.56 -7.20
C PRO A 325 -1.58 -13.12 -8.12
N THR A 326 -2.29 -14.07 -8.74
CA THR A 326 -3.37 -13.80 -9.70
C THR A 326 -4.66 -14.42 -9.18
N PHE A 327 -5.65 -13.57 -8.92
CA PHE A 327 -6.95 -13.89 -8.35
C PHE A 327 -8.07 -13.39 -9.28
N GLU A 328 -8.01 -13.84 -10.53
CA GLU A 328 -8.86 -13.37 -11.61
C GLU A 328 -10.02 -14.36 -11.82
N PHE A 329 -11.13 -14.12 -11.13
CA PHE A 329 -12.27 -15.02 -11.11
C PHE A 329 -13.49 -14.43 -11.81
N THR A 330 -14.34 -15.33 -12.31
CA THR A 330 -15.70 -15.02 -12.76
C THR A 330 -16.65 -14.90 -11.57
N ARG A 331 -17.80 -14.24 -11.73
CA ARG A 331 -18.80 -14.10 -10.66
C ARG A 331 -19.15 -15.45 -10.03
N GLY A 332 -19.56 -16.43 -10.84
CA GLY A 332 -19.92 -17.76 -10.34
C GLY A 332 -18.75 -18.64 -9.90
N ASN A 333 -17.61 -18.06 -9.54
CA ASN A 333 -16.51 -18.78 -8.91
C ASN A 333 -16.50 -18.41 -7.43
N LEU A 334 -16.42 -19.42 -6.56
CA LEU A 334 -16.38 -19.34 -5.09
C LEU A 334 -15.46 -18.26 -4.48
N TYR A 335 -14.45 -17.80 -5.23
CA TYR A 335 -13.44 -16.88 -4.74
C TYR A 335 -13.65 -15.44 -5.20
N PHE A 336 -14.70 -15.14 -5.98
CA PHE A 336 -14.92 -13.80 -6.54
C PHE A 336 -15.23 -12.78 -5.44
N GLU A 337 -16.13 -13.13 -4.53
CA GLU A 337 -16.60 -12.38 -3.38
C GLU A 337 -15.45 -12.02 -2.44
N ALA A 338 -14.55 -12.98 -2.22
CA ALA A 338 -13.33 -12.78 -1.44
C ALA A 338 -12.41 -11.72 -2.07
N VAL A 339 -12.21 -11.77 -3.39
CA VAL A 339 -11.36 -10.80 -4.10
C VAL A 339 -11.99 -9.41 -4.12
N ASN A 340 -13.30 -9.34 -4.34
CA ASN A 340 -14.09 -8.11 -4.31
C ASN A 340 -13.96 -7.42 -2.94
N THR A 341 -14.24 -8.16 -1.88
CA THR A 341 -14.17 -7.69 -0.50
C THR A 341 -12.75 -7.26 -0.11
N TYR A 342 -11.72 -8.04 -0.45
CA TYR A 342 -10.31 -7.65 -0.19
C TYR A 342 -9.99 -6.28 -0.78
N TYR A 343 -10.34 -6.08 -2.06
CA TYR A 343 -10.02 -4.86 -2.79
C TYR A 343 -10.71 -3.63 -2.19
N HIS A 344 -12.01 -3.73 -1.87
CA HIS A 344 -12.78 -2.60 -1.35
C HIS A 344 -12.33 -2.20 0.06
N ILE A 345 -12.12 -3.17 0.96
CA ILE A 345 -11.61 -2.91 2.31
C ILE A 345 -10.20 -2.30 2.24
N ASP A 346 -9.27 -2.90 1.48
CA ASP A 346 -7.90 -2.41 1.35
C ASP A 346 -7.86 -0.99 0.75
N THR A 347 -8.64 -0.75 -0.31
CA THR A 347 -8.70 0.55 -0.98
C THR A 347 -9.22 1.62 -0.03
N PHE A 348 -10.32 1.34 0.68
CA PHE A 348 -10.95 2.32 1.54
C PHE A 348 -10.13 2.60 2.80
N LEU A 349 -9.55 1.58 3.44
CA LEU A 349 -8.69 1.79 4.60
C LEU A 349 -7.35 2.45 4.25
N ARG A 350 -6.81 2.27 3.04
CA ARG A 350 -5.68 3.10 2.57
C ARG A 350 -6.08 4.55 2.45
N TYR A 351 -7.26 4.85 1.90
CA TYR A 351 -7.78 6.21 1.85
C TYR A 351 -7.89 6.81 3.27
N VAL A 352 -8.55 6.11 4.20
CA VAL A 352 -8.73 6.58 5.58
C VAL A 352 -7.39 6.76 6.31
N ASN A 353 -6.53 5.74 6.29
CA ASN A 353 -5.29 5.74 7.08
C ASN A 353 -4.16 6.55 6.45
N GLN A 354 -4.04 6.54 5.12
CA GLN A 354 -2.90 7.15 4.42
C GLN A 354 -3.24 8.51 3.81
N THR A 355 -4.44 8.67 3.23
CA THR A 355 -4.85 9.94 2.62
C THR A 355 -5.44 10.90 3.64
N LEU A 356 -6.39 10.44 4.47
CA LEU A 356 -6.98 11.30 5.50
C LEU A 356 -6.07 11.45 6.73
N GLY A 357 -5.18 10.48 6.96
CA GLY A 357 -4.29 10.43 8.13
C GLY A 357 -5.02 10.10 9.42
N ILE A 358 -6.05 9.24 9.33
CA ILE A 358 -6.87 8.80 10.45
C ILE A 358 -6.55 7.35 10.73
N ASN A 359 -5.98 7.05 11.90
CA ASN A 359 -5.74 5.67 12.31
C ASN A 359 -7.07 5.01 12.68
N ALA A 360 -7.61 4.21 11.76
CA ALA A 360 -8.85 3.47 11.93
C ALA A 360 -8.56 2.01 11.54
N MET A 361 -8.18 1.22 12.53
CA MET A 361 -7.85 -0.20 12.43
C MET A 361 -8.42 -0.93 13.64
N PRO A 362 -8.74 -2.23 13.53
CA PRO A 362 -9.21 -3.02 14.66
C PRO A 362 -8.31 -2.88 15.89
N TYR A 363 -8.90 -2.64 17.06
CA TYR A 363 -8.19 -2.72 18.34
C TYR A 363 -8.26 -4.13 18.93
N GLN A 364 -9.14 -4.99 18.40
CA GLN A 364 -9.37 -6.36 18.84
C GLN A 364 -8.19 -7.29 18.52
N TYR A 365 -7.45 -6.99 17.44
CA TYR A 365 -6.31 -7.77 16.98
C TYR A 365 -5.37 -6.91 16.12
N THR A 366 -4.16 -7.40 15.85
CA THR A 366 -3.22 -6.75 14.93
C THR A 366 -3.32 -7.36 13.53
N GLY A 367 -3.34 -6.53 12.50
CA GLY A 367 -3.37 -6.96 11.10
C GLY A 367 -4.47 -6.27 10.30
N GLY A 368 -4.67 -6.72 9.07
CA GLY A 368 -5.80 -6.28 8.25
C GLY A 368 -7.14 -6.75 8.82
N VAL A 369 -8.20 -6.01 8.50
CA VAL A 369 -9.57 -6.34 8.90
C VAL A 369 -9.92 -7.73 8.41
N GLN A 370 -10.28 -8.60 9.33
CA GLN A 370 -10.72 -9.95 9.07
C GLN A 370 -12.17 -9.92 8.56
N TYR A 371 -12.38 -10.49 7.37
CA TYR A 371 -13.69 -10.63 6.78
C TYR A 371 -13.93 -12.07 6.34
N ASP A 372 -15.19 -12.49 6.43
CA ASP A 372 -15.69 -13.74 5.84
C ASP A 372 -16.61 -13.40 4.66
N PRO A 373 -16.25 -13.74 3.41
CA PRO A 373 -17.08 -13.44 2.27
C PRO A 373 -18.36 -14.31 2.22
N HIS A 374 -18.36 -15.51 2.82
CA HIS A 374 -19.51 -16.42 2.86
C HIS A 374 -19.81 -16.81 4.31
N GLY A 375 -20.68 -16.05 4.96
CA GLY A 375 -21.07 -16.22 6.35
C GLY A 375 -22.59 -16.18 6.54
N GLU A 376 -23.02 -15.91 7.77
CA GLU A 376 -24.44 -15.79 8.17
C GLU A 376 -25.28 -17.03 7.80
N SER A 377 -24.66 -18.20 7.75
CA SER A 377 -25.22 -19.46 7.26
C SER A 377 -25.79 -19.40 5.84
N GLY A 378 -25.34 -18.44 5.03
CA GLY A 378 -25.83 -18.18 3.67
C GLY A 378 -27.13 -17.37 3.61
N ASP A 379 -27.54 -16.75 4.72
CA ASP A 379 -28.70 -15.85 4.74
C ASP A 379 -28.41 -14.55 3.95
N ASP A 380 -29.47 -13.80 3.63
CA ASP A 380 -29.42 -12.45 3.04
C ASP A 380 -29.19 -11.45 4.19
N ASN A 381 -27.92 -11.33 4.63
CA ASN A 381 -27.54 -10.50 5.77
C ASN A 381 -26.02 -10.28 5.84
N SER A 382 -25.63 -9.06 6.21
CA SER A 382 -24.24 -8.67 6.46
C SER A 382 -24.07 -8.14 7.87
N SER A 383 -22.86 -8.24 8.44
CA SER A 383 -22.63 -7.72 9.79
C SER A 383 -21.19 -7.33 10.10
N TYR A 384 -21.06 -6.31 10.96
CA TYR A 384 -19.88 -6.04 11.78
C TYR A 384 -20.07 -6.48 13.23
N SER A 385 -19.07 -7.18 13.78
CA SER A 385 -19.06 -7.62 15.17
C SER A 385 -18.08 -6.82 16.03
N SER A 386 -18.56 -5.93 16.91
CA SER A 386 -17.70 -5.15 17.83
C SER A 386 -16.84 -6.01 18.77
N SER A 387 -17.32 -7.21 19.14
CA SER A 387 -16.60 -8.10 20.05
C SER A 387 -15.37 -8.73 19.40
N THR A 388 -15.43 -8.98 18.08
CA THR A 388 -14.36 -9.64 17.34
C THR A 388 -13.59 -8.68 16.43
N GLY A 389 -14.19 -7.57 16.02
CA GLY A 389 -13.66 -6.64 15.01
C GLY A 389 -13.74 -7.19 13.58
N ARG A 390 -14.67 -8.13 13.31
CA ARG A 390 -14.77 -8.87 12.04
C ARG A 390 -16.00 -8.45 11.24
N LEU A 391 -15.90 -8.65 9.93
CA LEU A 391 -16.98 -8.48 8.96
C LEU A 391 -17.44 -9.85 8.46
N THR A 392 -18.74 -10.02 8.29
CA THR A 392 -19.36 -11.25 7.77
C THR A 392 -20.36 -10.86 6.70
N PHE A 393 -20.39 -11.59 5.58
CA PHE A 393 -21.26 -11.31 4.44
C PHE A 393 -22.03 -12.56 4.03
N GLY A 394 -23.34 -12.42 3.85
CA GLY A 394 -24.23 -13.50 3.45
C GLY A 394 -24.27 -13.72 1.94
N GLN A 395 -25.02 -14.75 1.54
CA GLN A 395 -25.19 -15.16 0.13
C GLN A 395 -26.67 -15.27 -0.27
N GLY A 396 -27.58 -14.78 0.58
CA GLY A 396 -29.00 -14.78 0.27
C GLY A 396 -29.34 -13.63 -0.66
N GLY A 397 -30.15 -13.88 -1.69
CA GLY A 397 -30.52 -12.83 -2.63
C GLY A 397 -29.37 -12.52 -3.58
N VAL A 398 -28.83 -11.30 -3.56
CA VAL A 398 -27.55 -10.99 -4.18
C VAL A 398 -26.47 -11.24 -3.13
N ASP A 399 -25.39 -11.92 -3.47
CA ASP A 399 -24.28 -12.10 -2.54
C ASP A 399 -23.74 -10.73 -2.05
N ASP A 400 -23.84 -10.49 -0.75
CA ASP A 400 -23.55 -9.20 -0.10
C ASP A 400 -22.14 -8.70 -0.42
N ALA A 401 -21.18 -9.63 -0.47
CA ALA A 401 -19.79 -9.36 -0.77
C ALA A 401 -19.53 -8.94 -2.23
N GLU A 402 -20.53 -8.99 -3.12
CA GLU A 402 -20.44 -8.51 -4.51
C GLU A 402 -20.66 -7.00 -4.64
N ASP A 403 -21.40 -6.37 -3.74
CA ASP A 403 -21.68 -4.93 -3.75
C ASP A 403 -20.75 -4.20 -2.79
N ALA A 404 -19.91 -3.31 -3.32
CA ALA A 404 -19.00 -2.53 -2.50
C ALA A 404 -19.73 -1.66 -1.46
N ASP A 405 -20.97 -1.25 -1.72
CA ASP A 405 -21.73 -0.46 -0.74
C ASP A 405 -22.01 -1.28 0.54
N VAL A 406 -22.33 -2.57 0.43
CA VAL A 406 -22.51 -3.47 1.58
C VAL A 406 -21.19 -3.64 2.33
N VAL A 407 -20.11 -3.93 1.60
CA VAL A 407 -18.77 -4.11 2.19
C VAL A 407 -18.30 -2.85 2.94
N ILE A 408 -18.49 -1.67 2.35
CA ILE A 408 -18.10 -0.40 2.97
C ILE A 408 -19.06 0.01 4.09
N HIS A 409 -20.34 -0.36 4.02
CA HIS A 409 -21.29 -0.13 5.09
C HIS A 409 -20.85 -0.82 6.38
N GLU A 410 -20.60 -2.13 6.32
CA GLU A 410 -20.16 -2.91 7.47
C GLU A 410 -18.78 -2.48 7.97
N LEU A 411 -17.86 -2.19 7.04
CA LEU A 411 -16.58 -1.58 7.38
C LEU A 411 -16.77 -0.22 8.07
N GLY A 412 -17.81 0.54 7.72
CA GLY A 412 -18.17 1.81 8.33
C GLY A 412 -18.56 1.68 9.80
N HIS A 413 -19.26 0.60 10.18
CA HIS A 413 -19.46 0.26 11.59
C HIS A 413 -18.13 -0.02 12.30
N GLY A 414 -17.25 -0.79 11.67
CA GLY A 414 -15.90 -1.04 12.19
C GLY A 414 -15.11 0.25 12.41
N ILE A 415 -15.06 1.12 11.42
CA ILE A 415 -14.37 2.41 11.51
C ILE A 415 -14.95 3.26 12.65
N HIS A 416 -16.28 3.34 12.78
CA HIS A 416 -16.94 4.08 13.86
C HIS A 416 -16.54 3.52 15.24
N ASP A 417 -16.50 2.20 15.38
CA ASP A 417 -16.09 1.51 16.59
C ASP A 417 -14.61 1.75 16.94
N TRP A 418 -13.72 1.65 15.96
CA TRP A 418 -12.28 1.76 16.19
C TRP A 418 -11.86 3.18 16.51
N VAL A 419 -12.41 4.19 15.83
CA VAL A 419 -12.07 5.60 16.12
C VAL A 419 -12.63 6.08 17.46
N THR A 420 -13.65 5.40 18.00
CA THR A 420 -14.22 5.66 19.32
C THR A 420 -13.73 4.67 20.40
N ASN A 421 -12.87 3.71 20.03
CA ASN A 421 -12.33 2.68 20.91
C ASN A 421 -13.44 1.90 21.66
N GLY A 422 -14.38 1.31 20.91
CA GLY A 422 -15.50 0.53 21.47
C GLY A 422 -16.75 1.37 21.74
N GLY A 423 -16.74 2.64 21.32
CA GLY A 423 -17.74 3.65 21.67
C GLY A 423 -18.74 3.93 20.56
N LEU A 424 -18.92 3.03 19.58
CA LEU A 424 -19.89 3.24 18.51
C LEU A 424 -21.29 3.44 19.09
N SER A 425 -22.05 4.36 18.51
CA SER A 425 -23.40 4.69 18.98
C SER A 425 -24.48 4.27 17.98
N GLN A 426 -25.47 3.56 18.50
CA GLN A 426 -26.71 3.24 17.77
C GLN A 426 -27.84 4.25 18.01
N GLN A 427 -27.58 5.31 18.80
CA GLN A 427 -28.60 6.31 19.10
C GLN A 427 -29.08 6.98 17.83
N GLU A 428 -30.38 6.89 17.58
CA GLU A 428 -31.05 7.48 16.41
C GLU A 428 -30.40 7.01 15.09
N GLY A 429 -29.92 5.76 15.01
CA GLY A 429 -29.33 5.22 13.78
C GLY A 429 -28.00 5.84 13.38
N LEU A 430 -27.24 6.40 14.33
CA LEU A 430 -25.98 7.08 14.03
C LEU A 430 -24.95 6.14 13.35
N SER A 431 -24.82 4.90 13.83
CA SER A 431 -23.91 3.93 13.22
C SER A 431 -24.40 3.46 11.85
N GLU A 432 -25.70 3.19 11.70
CA GLU A 432 -26.33 2.86 10.41
C GLU A 432 -26.05 3.92 9.35
N GLY A 433 -26.35 5.18 9.68
CA GLY A 433 -26.09 6.28 8.75
C GLY A 433 -24.61 6.55 8.51
N THR A 434 -23.73 6.08 9.40
CA THR A 434 -22.27 6.18 9.21
C THR A 434 -21.82 5.19 8.15
N GLY A 435 -22.30 3.94 8.18
CA GLY A 435 -22.09 2.99 7.11
C GLY A 435 -22.65 3.51 5.78
N ASP A 436 -23.90 3.96 5.76
CA ASP A 436 -24.55 4.51 4.54
C ASP A 436 -23.81 5.73 3.97
N TYR A 437 -23.33 6.63 4.82
CA TYR A 437 -22.53 7.78 4.39
C TYR A 437 -21.24 7.35 3.70
N LEU A 438 -20.48 6.45 4.32
CA LEU A 438 -19.18 6.04 3.82
C LEU A 438 -19.31 5.19 2.54
N ALA A 439 -20.30 4.31 2.47
CA ALA A 439 -20.63 3.52 1.29
C ALA A 439 -20.96 4.43 0.10
N ALA A 440 -21.96 5.30 0.26
CA ALA A 440 -22.36 6.22 -0.79
C ALA A 440 -21.26 7.22 -1.18
N ALA A 441 -20.46 7.69 -0.21
CA ALA A 441 -19.30 8.55 -0.48
C ALA A 441 -18.25 7.83 -1.34
N TYR A 442 -17.94 6.56 -1.01
CA TYR A 442 -17.03 5.71 -1.76
C TYR A 442 -17.53 5.49 -3.19
N SER A 443 -18.81 5.13 -3.35
CA SER A 443 -19.42 4.89 -4.65
C SER A 443 -19.49 6.15 -5.52
N ARG A 444 -19.78 7.32 -4.94
CA ARG A 444 -19.79 8.61 -5.65
C ARG A 444 -18.41 9.01 -6.19
N ASP A 445 -17.33 8.59 -5.55
CA ASP A 445 -15.96 8.93 -5.99
C ASP A 445 -15.56 8.22 -7.30
N PHE A 446 -16.30 7.18 -7.71
CA PHE A 446 -16.17 6.60 -9.05
C PHE A 446 -16.84 7.43 -10.15
N ASN A 447 -17.59 8.48 -9.77
CA ASN A 447 -18.19 9.47 -10.66
C ASN A 447 -19.03 8.84 -11.79
N GLN A 448 -19.77 7.79 -11.44
CA GLN A 448 -20.60 7.05 -12.38
C GLN A 448 -21.94 7.76 -12.59
N TRP A 449 -22.63 8.15 -11.53
CA TRP A 449 -23.96 8.77 -11.59
C TRP A 449 -23.89 10.27 -11.34
N SER A 450 -24.88 10.99 -11.85
CA SER A 450 -25.05 12.43 -11.62
C SER A 450 -26.28 12.69 -10.75
N PRO A 451 -26.42 13.87 -10.10
CA PRO A 451 -27.62 14.22 -9.34
C PRO A 451 -28.94 14.21 -10.13
N ALA A 452 -28.89 14.09 -11.47
CA ALA A 452 -30.09 13.91 -12.29
C ALA A 452 -30.59 12.45 -12.34
N ASP A 453 -29.75 11.50 -11.95
CA ASP A 453 -30.03 10.07 -11.94
C ASP A 453 -30.52 9.65 -10.56
N ALA A 454 -31.55 8.79 -10.49
CA ALA A 454 -32.05 8.28 -9.21
C ALA A 454 -30.97 7.51 -8.43
N GLN A 455 -30.16 6.74 -9.17
CA GLN A 455 -29.05 5.91 -8.69
C GLN A 455 -27.94 6.71 -8.00
N TYR A 456 -27.85 8.02 -8.26
CA TYR A 456 -26.92 8.89 -7.51
C TYR A 456 -27.28 8.98 -6.03
N TYR A 457 -28.56 8.77 -5.71
CA TYR A 457 -29.08 8.81 -4.37
C TYR A 457 -29.25 7.43 -3.75
N TRP A 458 -28.91 6.35 -4.45
CA TRP A 458 -29.03 5.00 -3.93
C TRP A 458 -27.78 4.62 -3.13
N VAL A 459 -28.00 3.72 -2.18
CA VAL A 459 -26.98 2.87 -1.55
C VAL A 459 -27.39 1.44 -1.87
N TYR A 460 -26.41 0.55 -2.10
CA TYR A 460 -26.62 -0.86 -2.47
C TYR A 460 -27.21 -0.97 -3.87
N ASN A 461 -26.50 -0.44 -4.87
CA ASN A 461 -27.02 -0.38 -6.23
C ASN A 461 -27.26 -1.77 -6.84
N TRP A 462 -26.45 -2.76 -6.46
CA TRP A 462 -26.55 -4.12 -6.94
C TRP A 462 -27.35 -5.00 -5.99
N ASP A 463 -27.00 -4.93 -4.70
CA ASP A 463 -27.64 -5.74 -3.66
C ASP A 463 -29.07 -5.29 -3.32
N GLY A 464 -29.33 -3.98 -3.36
CA GLY A 464 -30.66 -3.40 -3.09
C GLY A 464 -31.39 -2.91 -4.34
N HIS A 465 -32.50 -2.19 -4.08
CA HIS A 465 -33.37 -1.59 -5.12
C HIS A 465 -33.87 -2.62 -6.16
N ASN A 466 -34.12 -3.84 -5.71
CA ASN A 466 -34.51 -4.99 -6.53
C ASN A 466 -35.66 -5.77 -5.84
N GLU A 467 -35.94 -6.99 -6.30
CA GLU A 467 -36.99 -7.84 -5.74
C GLU A 467 -36.71 -8.40 -4.33
N TYR A 468 -35.47 -8.38 -3.86
CA TYR A 468 -35.09 -8.87 -2.53
C TYR A 468 -35.41 -7.83 -1.46
N TRP A 469 -34.98 -6.58 -1.67
CA TRP A 469 -35.30 -5.48 -0.76
C TRP A 469 -35.22 -4.09 -1.40
N GLY A 470 -35.85 -3.11 -0.73
CA GLY A 470 -36.03 -1.76 -1.26
C GLY A 470 -34.80 -0.85 -1.26
N GLY A 471 -33.64 -1.32 -0.79
CA GLY A 471 -32.42 -0.53 -0.65
C GLY A 471 -32.54 0.64 0.34
N ARG A 472 -31.51 1.50 0.36
CA ARG A 472 -31.49 2.75 1.13
C ARG A 472 -31.18 3.94 0.21
N VAL A 473 -31.52 5.16 0.67
CA VAL A 473 -31.29 6.39 -0.10
C VAL A 473 -30.59 7.50 0.70
N THR A 474 -29.88 8.36 -0.03
CA THR A 474 -29.05 9.47 0.50
C THR A 474 -29.61 10.86 0.22
N ASN A 475 -30.90 10.95 -0.10
CA ASN A 475 -31.67 12.19 -0.17
C ASN A 475 -32.89 12.17 0.77
N TRP A 476 -32.88 11.30 1.79
CA TRP A 476 -34.01 11.12 2.69
C TRP A 476 -34.31 12.38 3.52
N ASN A 477 -33.31 13.25 3.73
CA ASN A 477 -33.49 14.54 4.41
C ASN A 477 -34.43 15.50 3.66
N VAL A 478 -34.63 15.34 2.35
CA VAL A 478 -35.48 16.24 1.56
C VAL A 478 -36.93 16.14 2.04
N GLY A 479 -37.50 17.28 2.44
CA GLY A 479 -38.87 17.37 2.96
C GLY A 479 -39.03 16.84 4.40
N ARG A 480 -37.93 16.55 5.11
CA ARG A 480 -37.96 16.00 6.47
C ARG A 480 -37.12 16.82 7.45
N THR A 481 -37.53 16.79 8.71
CA THR A 481 -36.83 17.43 9.83
C THR A 481 -36.18 16.39 10.74
N TYR A 482 -35.19 16.81 11.51
CA TYR A 482 -34.53 15.94 12.49
C TYR A 482 -35.50 15.45 13.57
N ALA A 483 -36.52 16.25 13.91
CA ALA A 483 -37.57 15.83 14.84
C ALA A 483 -38.36 14.60 14.33
N GLN A 484 -38.55 14.49 13.01
CA GLN A 484 -39.15 13.32 12.38
C GLN A 484 -38.16 12.16 12.28
N ALA A 485 -36.90 12.45 11.93
CA ALA A 485 -35.84 11.44 11.78
C ALA A 485 -35.54 10.70 13.10
N ARG A 486 -35.42 11.43 14.21
CA ARG A 486 -35.01 10.86 15.50
C ARG A 486 -36.03 9.93 16.17
N GLY A 487 -37.28 9.93 15.68
CA GLY A 487 -38.34 9.01 16.12
C GLY A 487 -38.53 7.81 15.18
N ALA A 488 -37.75 7.72 14.10
CA ALA A 488 -37.81 6.63 13.16
C ALA A 488 -37.01 5.40 13.62
N GLU A 489 -37.26 4.28 12.96
CA GLU A 489 -36.44 3.06 13.06
C GLU A 489 -34.97 3.37 12.67
N ILE A 490 -33.99 2.65 13.22
CA ILE A 490 -32.57 3.02 13.17
C ILE A 490 -32.03 3.12 11.74
N HIS A 491 -32.39 2.23 10.81
CA HIS A 491 -31.93 2.31 9.42
C HIS A 491 -32.57 3.50 8.68
N THR A 492 -33.83 3.81 9.01
CA THR A 492 -34.52 4.98 8.46
C THR A 492 -33.94 6.29 9.01
N ALA A 493 -33.66 6.35 10.31
CA ALA A 493 -32.99 7.50 10.92
C ALA A 493 -31.57 7.67 10.37
N GLY A 494 -30.85 6.57 10.14
CA GLY A 494 -29.52 6.53 9.53
C GLY A 494 -29.47 7.18 8.16
N GLN A 495 -30.48 6.95 7.30
CA GLN A 495 -30.57 7.61 5.99
C GLN A 495 -30.63 9.14 6.12
N TYR A 496 -31.23 9.70 7.17
CA TYR A 496 -31.18 11.14 7.44
C TYR A 496 -29.73 11.59 7.69
N TRP A 497 -29.03 10.91 8.60
CA TRP A 497 -27.63 11.21 8.93
C TRP A 497 -26.72 11.14 7.70
N ALA A 498 -26.83 10.08 6.90
CA ALA A 498 -26.05 9.92 5.67
C ALA A 498 -26.32 11.06 4.67
N SER A 499 -27.60 11.36 4.43
CA SER A 499 -28.01 12.44 3.52
C SER A 499 -27.43 13.80 3.93
N CYS A 500 -27.46 14.11 5.23
CA CYS A 500 -26.94 15.37 5.76
C CYS A 500 -25.43 15.53 5.56
N ASN A 501 -24.67 14.46 5.79
CA ASN A 501 -23.24 14.47 5.62
C ASN A 501 -22.85 14.53 4.14
N LEU A 502 -23.63 13.92 3.23
CA LEU A 502 -23.41 14.05 1.79
C LEU A 502 -23.69 15.46 1.27
N VAL A 503 -24.71 16.15 1.79
CA VAL A 503 -24.92 17.58 1.47
C VAL A 503 -23.71 18.43 1.91
N ALA A 504 -23.14 18.14 3.08
CA ALA A 504 -21.92 18.81 3.53
C ALA A 504 -20.72 18.46 2.65
N ARG A 505 -20.58 17.18 2.26
CA ARG A 505 -19.52 16.67 1.37
C ARG A 505 -19.56 17.34 0.01
N ASP A 506 -20.73 17.49 -0.59
CA ASP A 506 -20.92 18.18 -1.87
C ASP A 506 -20.52 19.66 -1.76
N ALA A 507 -20.70 20.28 -0.60
CA ALA A 507 -20.42 21.70 -0.38
C ALA A 507 -18.95 22.02 -0.12
N ILE A 508 -18.17 21.12 0.49
CA ILE A 508 -16.77 21.38 0.87
C ILE A 508 -15.74 20.42 0.25
N GLY A 509 -16.22 19.41 -0.47
CA GLY A 509 -15.41 18.38 -1.12
C GLY A 509 -15.19 17.14 -0.26
N ALA A 510 -15.01 16.01 -0.97
CA ALA A 510 -14.80 14.65 -0.45
C ALA A 510 -13.83 14.57 0.74
N GLN A 511 -12.53 14.77 0.48
CA GLN A 511 -11.48 14.57 1.48
C GLN A 511 -11.65 15.47 2.72
N ALA A 512 -12.13 16.70 2.52
CA ALA A 512 -12.34 17.62 3.62
C ALA A 512 -13.51 17.15 4.51
N MET A 513 -14.65 16.79 3.92
CA MET A 513 -15.77 16.33 4.72
C MET A 513 -15.50 14.98 5.38
N ASP A 514 -14.94 14.00 4.65
CA ASP A 514 -14.66 12.66 5.18
C ASP A 514 -13.69 12.74 6.37
N LYS A 515 -12.67 13.60 6.29
CA LYS A 515 -11.72 13.84 7.39
C LYS A 515 -12.38 14.49 8.60
N ALA A 516 -13.19 15.53 8.38
CA ALA A 516 -13.92 16.19 9.46
C ALA A 516 -14.92 15.24 10.12
N PHE A 517 -15.62 14.43 9.32
CA PHE A 517 -16.60 13.46 9.74
C PHE A 517 -15.97 12.42 10.70
N LEU A 518 -14.94 11.72 10.23
CA LEU A 518 -14.28 10.67 11.02
C LEU A 518 -13.54 11.22 12.25
N LYS A 519 -12.91 12.41 12.16
CA LYS A 519 -12.34 13.08 13.34
C LYS A 519 -13.42 13.52 14.32
N GLY A 520 -14.56 13.99 13.83
CA GLY A 520 -15.72 14.31 14.67
C GLY A 520 -16.24 13.10 15.41
N LEU A 521 -16.45 11.98 14.71
CA LEU A 521 -16.87 10.72 15.33
C LEU A 521 -15.89 10.23 16.41
N SER A 522 -14.57 10.40 16.22
CA SER A 522 -13.58 10.03 17.24
C SER A 522 -13.71 10.81 18.58
N MET A 523 -14.49 11.89 18.60
CA MET A 523 -14.81 12.67 19.81
C MET A 523 -16.09 12.19 20.52
N THR A 524 -16.78 11.20 19.96
CA THR A 524 -18.10 10.74 20.42
C THR A 524 -18.01 9.47 21.27
N ASN A 525 -19.16 9.01 21.78
CA ASN A 525 -19.29 7.79 22.56
C ASN A 525 -20.65 7.12 22.29
N SER A 526 -20.89 5.97 22.91
CA SER A 526 -22.05 5.10 22.64
C SER A 526 -23.43 5.69 22.98
N SER A 527 -23.47 6.83 23.68
CA SER A 527 -24.72 7.57 23.96
C SER A 527 -24.93 8.80 23.06
N THR A 528 -24.01 9.04 22.12
CA THR A 528 -24.05 10.21 21.24
C THR A 528 -25.11 10.05 20.16
N ASN A 529 -26.01 11.03 20.03
CA ASN A 529 -27.03 11.06 18.97
C ASN A 529 -26.58 11.86 17.74
N GLN A 530 -27.37 11.87 16.67
CA GLN A 530 -26.98 12.51 15.40
C GLN A 530 -26.65 14.01 15.54
N LYS A 531 -27.46 14.77 16.30
CA LYS A 531 -27.22 16.21 16.51
C LYS A 531 -25.88 16.46 17.23
N ALA A 532 -25.60 15.67 18.27
CA ALA A 532 -24.36 15.79 19.02
C ALA A 532 -23.14 15.40 18.15
N ALA A 533 -23.26 14.35 17.33
CA ALA A 533 -22.24 13.98 16.36
C ALA A 533 -22.03 15.07 15.30
N ALA A 534 -23.09 15.68 14.76
CA ALA A 534 -23.00 16.82 13.83
C ALA A 534 -22.21 17.99 14.43
N GLN A 535 -22.44 18.29 15.71
CA GLN A 535 -21.66 19.31 16.43
C GLN A 535 -20.19 18.90 16.58
N ALA A 536 -19.91 17.63 16.88
CA ALA A 536 -18.55 17.12 16.97
C ALA A 536 -17.80 17.22 15.63
N VAL A 537 -18.46 16.92 14.51
CA VAL A 537 -17.89 17.07 13.16
C VAL A 537 -17.53 18.53 12.85
N LEU A 538 -18.41 19.48 13.17
CA LEU A 538 -18.11 20.92 13.02
C LEU A 538 -16.94 21.36 13.90
N THR A 539 -16.90 20.89 15.14
CA THR A 539 -15.80 21.19 16.08
C THR A 539 -14.49 20.61 15.57
N ALA A 540 -14.49 19.38 15.06
CA ALA A 540 -13.32 18.74 14.47
C ALA A 540 -12.83 19.51 13.23
N ALA A 541 -13.73 19.92 12.32
CA ALA A 541 -13.38 20.75 11.17
C ALA A 541 -12.70 22.07 11.59
N ALA A 542 -13.22 22.72 12.63
CA ALA A 542 -12.63 23.96 13.15
C ALA A 542 -11.24 23.72 13.76
N ALA A 543 -11.08 22.65 14.55
CA ALA A 543 -9.80 22.25 15.12
C ALA A 543 -8.76 21.86 14.07
N LEU A 544 -9.19 21.30 12.93
CA LEU A 544 -8.36 21.00 11.76
C LEU A 544 -8.00 22.26 10.95
N GLY A 545 -8.46 23.44 11.34
CA GLY A 545 -8.11 24.72 10.74
C GLY A 545 -8.95 25.13 9.53
N TYR A 546 -10.09 24.48 9.27
CA TYR A 546 -10.92 24.74 8.08
C TYR A 546 -11.31 26.22 7.98
N SER A 547 -11.47 26.72 6.75
CA SER A 547 -11.84 28.11 6.52
C SER A 547 -13.24 28.43 7.06
N SER A 548 -13.50 29.71 7.38
CA SER A 548 -14.85 30.13 7.81
C SER A 548 -15.92 29.81 6.76
N ALA A 549 -15.57 29.82 5.47
CA ALA A 549 -16.45 29.41 4.38
C ALA A 549 -16.81 27.91 4.47
N GLN A 550 -15.82 27.03 4.68
CA GLN A 550 -16.06 25.60 4.87
C GLN A 550 -16.89 25.31 6.11
N LEU A 551 -16.58 25.94 7.25
CA LEU A 551 -17.36 25.78 8.49
C LEU A 551 -18.82 26.24 8.31
N THR A 552 -19.03 27.35 7.60
CA THR A 552 -20.36 27.85 7.26
C THR A 552 -21.10 26.90 6.32
N ALA A 553 -20.41 26.29 5.36
CA ALA A 553 -21.00 25.32 4.43
C ALA A 553 -21.45 24.04 5.15
N ILE A 554 -20.62 23.45 6.02
CA ILE A 554 -21.01 22.31 6.87
C ILE A 554 -22.20 22.71 7.76
N GLY A 555 -22.12 23.87 8.41
CA GLY A 555 -23.19 24.40 9.25
C GLY A 555 -24.51 24.59 8.50
N ASN A 556 -24.46 25.07 7.25
CA ASN A 556 -25.64 25.19 6.39
C ASN A 556 -26.22 23.82 6.04
N ALA A 557 -25.41 22.82 5.72
CA ALA A 557 -25.89 21.46 5.48
C ALA A 557 -26.64 20.93 6.71
N TYR A 558 -26.03 21.02 7.90
CA TYR A 558 -26.64 20.53 9.12
C TYR A 558 -27.86 21.32 9.60
N ASN A 559 -27.87 22.64 9.45
CA ASN A 559 -28.95 23.47 9.99
C ASN A 559 -30.07 23.75 8.99
N LYS A 560 -29.75 23.97 7.71
CA LYS A 560 -30.75 24.32 6.69
C LYS A 560 -31.30 23.09 6.00
N SER A 561 -30.43 22.15 5.62
CA SER A 561 -30.87 20.93 4.95
C SER A 561 -31.33 19.85 5.92
N CYS A 562 -30.91 19.94 7.19
CA CYS A 562 -31.12 18.87 8.18
C CYS A 562 -31.63 19.31 9.56
N THR A 563 -31.84 20.60 9.80
CA THR A 563 -32.48 21.11 11.03
C THR A 563 -31.88 20.64 12.36
N TYR A 564 -30.60 20.23 12.41
CA TYR A 564 -29.97 19.80 13.66
C TYR A 564 -29.85 20.93 14.68
N GLY A 565 -29.69 22.18 14.23
CA GLY A 565 -29.52 23.34 15.10
C GLY A 565 -28.21 23.28 15.89
N VAL A 566 -27.12 23.02 15.17
CA VAL A 566 -25.73 23.03 15.66
C VAL A 566 -25.13 24.44 15.57
N THR A 567 -24.17 24.74 16.44
CA THR A 567 -23.47 26.03 16.48
C THR A 567 -22.28 26.00 15.54
N VAL A 568 -22.17 27.00 14.66
CA VAL A 568 -21.03 27.17 13.74
C VAL A 568 -19.92 27.97 14.45
N PRO A 569 -18.73 27.39 14.67
CA PRO A 569 -17.63 28.10 15.30
C PRO A 569 -17.23 29.35 14.50
N GLN A 570 -17.08 30.49 15.17
CA GLN A 570 -16.51 31.70 14.58
C GLN A 570 -15.01 31.69 14.83
N LYS A 571 -14.19 31.93 13.78
CA LYS A 571 -12.77 32.21 14.00
C LYS A 571 -12.66 33.59 14.63
N SER A 572 -12.00 33.65 15.80
CA SER A 572 -11.59 34.89 16.46
C SER A 572 -10.52 35.62 15.67
#